data_AF-A0A803XRF7-F1
#
_entry.id   AF-A0A803XRF7-F1
#
_cell.length_a   1.000
_cell.length_b   1.000
_cell.length_c   1.000
_cell.angle_alpha   90.00
_cell.angle_beta   90.00
_cell.angle_gamma   90.00
#
_symmetry.space_group_name_H-M   'P 1'
#
loop_
_entity.id
_entity.type
_entity.pdbx_description
1 polymer ?
#
loop_
_entity_poly.entity_id
_entity_poly.type
_entity_poly.pdbx_seq_one_letter_code
_entity_poly.pdbx_strand_id
1 'polypeptide(L)'
;MVNEWQMELPKLVISVHGGTENFKLPSKVKQVFSKGLVKAAETTGAWIITEGINSGVSRHVGDALKGRASPYLRKICAVGIPPWGIIENQRDLIGKDVVCLYQTLGNPLSKLSTLNNMHSHFLMADDGTVGKYGNEMMLRRNLEKYLSHQKIHTRMGQGVPVVGLVVEGDANVIPMVWEYVRTSPPVPVVVYEGTGRAADILAFTHKHTGDTGQQRSVSAQHSFLLFLRCCLNWGEVANNILACVSLFQRAVPSNEGGGFSNDSKHV
;
A
#
# COMPACT_ATOMS: atom_id res chain seq x y z
N MET A 1 12.59 3.70 -16.15
CA MET A 1 12.77 2.77 -15.01
C MET A 1 13.77 1.66 -15.35
N VAL A 2 13.45 0.70 -16.23
CA VAL A 2 14.41 -0.39 -16.55
C VAL A 2 15.63 0.11 -17.33
N ASN A 3 15.43 0.87 -18.42
CA ASN A 3 16.55 1.33 -19.26
C ASN A 3 17.31 2.50 -18.62
N GLU A 4 16.62 3.60 -18.31
CA GLU A 4 17.30 4.81 -17.82
C GLU A 4 17.82 4.69 -16.38
N TRP A 5 17.09 3.99 -15.50
CA TRP A 5 17.48 3.84 -14.08
C TRP A 5 18.11 2.47 -13.79
N GLN A 6 18.29 1.62 -14.81
CA GLN A 6 18.92 0.30 -14.68
C GLN A 6 18.27 -0.56 -13.58
N MET A 7 16.96 -0.43 -13.40
CA MET A 7 16.22 -1.17 -12.39
C MET A 7 15.90 -2.58 -12.90
N GLU A 8 16.11 -3.60 -12.05
CA GLU A 8 15.61 -4.94 -12.30
C GLU A 8 14.07 -4.95 -12.33
N LEU A 9 13.48 -5.61 -13.33
CA LEU A 9 12.02 -5.79 -13.41
C LEU A 9 11.53 -6.54 -12.16
N PRO A 10 10.45 -6.06 -11.50
CA PRO A 10 9.95 -6.72 -10.30
C PRO A 10 9.37 -8.09 -10.62
N LYS A 11 9.52 -9.03 -9.69
CA LYS A 11 8.78 -10.29 -9.72
C LYS A 11 7.44 -10.22 -8.97
N LEU A 12 7.23 -9.13 -8.24
CA LEU A 12 6.03 -8.80 -7.47
C LEU A 12 5.98 -7.29 -7.26
N VAL A 13 4.79 -6.70 -7.25
CA VAL A 13 4.58 -5.32 -6.82
C VAL A 13 3.77 -5.34 -5.52
N ILE A 14 4.30 -4.72 -4.47
CA ILE A 14 3.60 -4.48 -3.22
C ILE A 14 3.19 -3.01 -3.19
N SER A 15 1.92 -2.74 -3.44
CA SER A 15 1.37 -1.39 -3.47
C SER A 15 0.78 -1.05 -2.11
N VAL A 16 1.46 -0.19 -1.34
CA VAL A 16 1.09 0.15 0.05
C VAL A 16 0.25 1.43 0.09
N HIS A 17 -0.90 1.33 0.74
CA HIS A 17 -1.89 2.38 0.90
C HIS A 17 -2.24 2.53 2.39
N GLY A 18 -2.66 3.73 2.79
CA GLY A 18 -2.89 4.04 4.19
C GLY A 18 -3.09 5.52 4.43
N GLY A 19 -3.04 5.93 5.69
CA GLY A 19 -3.17 7.34 6.04
C GLY A 19 -2.01 8.16 5.51
N THR A 20 -2.32 9.35 5.01
CA THR A 20 -1.34 10.37 4.57
C THR A 20 -0.78 11.15 5.76
N GLU A 21 -1.60 11.36 6.79
CA GLU A 21 -1.24 12.00 8.05
C GLU A 21 -0.49 11.06 9.01
N ASN A 22 0.35 11.62 9.89
CA ASN A 22 1.10 10.81 10.85
C ASN A 22 0.17 10.11 11.86
N PHE A 23 0.30 8.79 11.97
CA PHE A 23 -0.38 7.97 12.97
C PHE A 23 0.60 7.04 13.70
N LYS A 24 0.21 6.57 14.89
CA LYS A 24 1.01 5.63 15.68
C LYS A 24 0.49 4.21 15.47
N LEU A 25 1.38 3.31 15.05
CA LEU A 25 1.11 1.89 15.03
C LEU A 25 1.36 1.27 16.42
N PRO A 26 0.48 0.37 16.90
CA PRO A 26 0.78 -0.44 18.08
C PRO A 26 2.10 -1.21 17.89
N SER A 27 2.94 -1.30 18.92
CA SER A 27 4.32 -1.83 18.80
C SER A 27 4.37 -3.23 18.15
N LYS A 28 3.44 -4.12 18.53
CA LYS A 28 3.34 -5.47 17.96
C LYS A 28 2.99 -5.43 16.46
N VAL A 29 2.05 -4.57 16.07
CA VAL A 29 1.65 -4.40 14.66
C VAL A 29 2.79 -3.78 13.86
N LYS A 30 3.47 -2.75 14.39
CA LYS A 30 4.66 -2.15 13.76
C LYS A 30 5.73 -3.21 13.47
N GLN A 31 6.05 -4.06 14.45
CA GLN A 31 7.06 -5.10 14.29
C GLN A 31 6.67 -6.13 13.20
N VAL A 32 5.42 -6.60 13.21
CA VAL A 32 4.92 -7.56 12.21
C VAL A 32 4.89 -6.94 10.81
N PHE A 33 4.39 -5.71 10.69
CA PHE A 33 4.38 -4.95 9.45
C PHE A 33 5.79 -4.78 8.88
N SER A 34 6.72 -4.22 9.67
CA SER A 34 8.08 -3.93 9.19
C SER A 34 8.82 -5.22 8.79
N LYS A 35 8.77 -6.26 9.62
CA LYS A 35 9.44 -7.53 9.33
C LYS A 35 8.81 -8.22 8.12
N GLY A 36 7.48 -8.25 8.03
CA GLY A 36 6.75 -8.88 6.93
C GLY A 36 7.04 -8.21 5.59
N LEU A 37 6.95 -6.88 5.55
CA LEU A 37 7.20 -6.09 4.33
C LEU A 37 8.64 -6.27 3.81
N VAL A 38 9.64 -6.09 4.69
CA VAL A 38 11.05 -6.25 4.32
C VAL A 38 11.32 -7.67 3.83
N LYS A 39 10.84 -8.68 4.57
CA LYS A 39 11.06 -10.09 4.22
C LYS A 39 10.40 -10.46 2.88
N ALA A 40 9.18 -9.99 2.63
CA ALA A 40 8.47 -10.24 1.38
C ALA A 40 9.21 -9.61 0.20
N ALA A 41 9.62 -8.34 0.32
CA ALA A 41 10.35 -7.64 -0.73
C ALA A 41 11.70 -8.30 -1.05
N GLU A 42 12.48 -8.69 -0.03
CA GLU A 42 13.76 -9.36 -0.21
C GLU A 42 13.64 -10.74 -0.86
N THR A 43 12.69 -11.54 -0.39
CA THR A 43 12.55 -12.94 -0.82
C THR A 43 12.08 -13.02 -2.27
N THR A 44 11.20 -12.10 -2.67
CA THR A 44 10.59 -12.12 -4.01
C THR A 44 11.33 -11.23 -5.01
N GLY A 45 12.10 -10.24 -4.56
CA GLY A 45 12.56 -9.15 -5.44
C GLY A 45 11.41 -8.23 -5.83
N ALA A 46 10.53 -7.90 -4.87
CA ALA A 46 9.40 -7.03 -5.11
C ALA A 46 9.82 -5.56 -5.21
N TRP A 47 9.08 -4.80 -5.99
CA TRP A 47 9.02 -3.34 -5.84
C TRP A 47 7.97 -2.98 -4.81
N ILE A 48 8.29 -2.02 -3.94
CA ILE A 48 7.34 -1.41 -3.00
C ILE A 48 6.92 -0.07 -3.59
N ILE A 49 5.62 0.13 -3.82
CA ILE A 49 5.07 1.40 -4.29
C ILE A 49 4.28 2.06 -3.16
N THR A 50 4.53 3.35 -2.94
CA THR A 50 3.83 4.19 -1.95
C THR A 50 3.71 5.62 -2.49
N GLU A 51 3.13 6.55 -1.75
CA GLU A 51 3.22 7.98 -2.07
C GLU A 51 4.65 8.52 -1.94
N GLY A 52 5.47 7.98 -1.03
CA GLY A 52 6.88 8.38 -0.88
C GLY A 52 7.10 9.67 -0.08
N ILE A 53 6.05 10.21 0.54
CA ILE A 53 6.17 11.33 1.47
C ILE A 53 6.61 10.89 2.86
N ASN A 54 7.23 11.79 3.62
CA ASN A 54 7.76 11.52 4.95
C ASN A 54 6.71 11.64 6.08
N SER A 55 5.48 11.23 5.78
CA SER A 55 4.34 11.19 6.70
C SER A 55 3.55 9.90 6.52
N GLY A 56 2.65 9.63 7.46
CA GLY A 56 1.66 8.55 7.36
C GLY A 56 2.25 7.18 7.08
N VAL A 57 1.60 6.42 6.20
CA VAL A 57 1.99 5.05 5.86
C VAL A 57 3.35 4.99 5.16
N SER A 58 3.65 5.98 4.31
CA SER A 58 4.92 6.08 3.58
C SER A 58 6.09 6.23 4.55
N ARG A 59 5.91 6.96 5.67
CA ARG A 59 6.89 7.02 6.76
C ARG A 59 7.09 5.69 7.46
N HIS A 60 6.03 4.94 7.77
CA HIS A 60 6.16 3.61 8.38
C HIS A 60 6.89 2.62 7.46
N VAL A 61 6.67 2.71 6.14
CA VAL A 61 7.45 1.97 5.14
C VAL A 61 8.92 2.37 5.19
N GLY A 62 9.22 3.67 5.20
CA GLY A 62 10.60 4.16 5.31
C GLY A 62 11.31 3.68 6.59
N ASP A 63 10.63 3.74 7.74
CA ASP A 63 11.13 3.21 9.02
C ASP A 63 11.46 1.70 8.92
N ALA A 64 10.60 0.92 8.26
CA ALA A 64 10.82 -0.51 8.06
C ALA A 64 12.08 -0.78 7.20
N LEU A 65 12.27 0.02 6.16
CA LEU A 65 13.44 -0.08 5.27
C LEU A 65 14.73 0.39 5.95
N LYS A 66 14.65 1.39 6.85
CA LYS A 66 15.79 1.89 7.64
C LYS A 66 16.32 0.86 8.63
N GLY A 67 15.44 0.02 9.19
CA GLY A 67 15.82 -1.06 10.10
C GLY A 67 16.67 -2.17 9.47
N ARG A 68 16.98 -2.10 8.16
CA ARG A 68 17.86 -3.05 7.48
C ARG A 68 19.32 -2.74 7.84
N ALA A 69 19.95 -3.66 8.57
CA ALA A 69 21.32 -3.50 9.08
C ALA A 69 22.43 -3.97 8.12
N SER A 70 22.10 -4.62 7.00
CA SER A 70 23.13 -5.28 6.16
C SER A 70 23.31 -4.62 4.79
N PRO A 71 24.50 -4.08 4.48
CA PRO A 71 24.84 -3.51 3.17
C PRO A 71 24.98 -4.55 2.06
N TYR A 72 24.96 -5.85 2.38
CA TYR A 72 25.16 -6.95 1.43
C TYR A 72 23.86 -7.58 0.91
N LEU A 73 22.70 -7.14 1.40
CA LEU A 73 21.41 -7.64 0.93
C LEU A 73 20.98 -6.91 -0.35
N ARG A 74 20.24 -7.60 -1.23
CA ARG A 74 19.61 -7.00 -2.41
C ARG A 74 18.95 -5.67 -2.04
N LYS A 75 19.29 -4.61 -2.77
CA LYS A 75 18.71 -3.28 -2.60
C LYS A 75 17.21 -3.40 -2.88
N ILE A 76 16.36 -3.13 -1.89
CA ILE A 76 14.91 -3.12 -2.09
C ILE A 76 14.60 -1.90 -2.94
N CYS A 77 13.79 -2.09 -3.97
CA CYS A 77 13.25 -1.00 -4.76
C CYS A 77 12.00 -0.45 -4.06
N ALA A 78 12.07 0.79 -3.60
CA ALA A 78 10.95 1.52 -3.04
C ALA A 78 10.71 2.76 -3.90
N VAL A 79 9.56 2.81 -4.56
CA VAL A 79 9.16 3.86 -5.50
C VAL A 79 8.10 4.72 -4.82
N GLY A 80 8.41 6.01 -4.64
CA GLY A 80 7.45 7.02 -4.22
C GLY A 80 6.75 7.62 -5.42
N ILE A 81 5.43 7.77 -5.37
CA ILE A 81 4.64 8.46 -6.40
C ILE A 81 3.85 9.60 -5.74
N PRO A 82 4.49 10.72 -5.37
CA PRO A 82 3.81 11.85 -4.76
C PRO A 82 3.23 12.79 -5.83
N PRO A 83 2.15 13.54 -5.52
CA PRO A 83 1.83 14.77 -6.25
C PRO A 83 3.00 15.74 -6.22
N TRP A 84 3.34 16.37 -7.33
CA TRP A 84 4.38 17.40 -7.40
C TRP A 84 4.05 18.58 -6.49
N GLY A 85 2.80 19.07 -6.54
CA GLY A 85 2.35 20.26 -5.83
C GLY A 85 2.27 20.15 -4.31
N ILE A 86 2.48 18.97 -3.72
CA ILE A 86 2.52 18.79 -2.25
C ILE A 86 3.95 18.76 -1.70
N ILE A 87 4.97 18.80 -2.56
CA ILE A 87 6.36 18.60 -2.14
C ILE A 87 6.91 19.93 -1.59
N GLU A 88 7.25 19.93 -0.32
CA GLU A 88 7.97 21.03 0.31
C GLU A 88 9.31 21.25 -0.41
N ASN A 89 9.68 22.51 -0.67
CA ASN A 89 10.90 22.88 -1.39
C ASN A 89 11.04 22.25 -2.79
N GLN A 90 9.92 21.97 -3.48
CA GLN A 90 9.95 21.39 -4.83
C GLN A 90 10.80 22.17 -5.85
N ARG A 91 11.01 23.48 -5.64
CA ARG A 91 11.87 24.31 -6.51
C ARG A 91 13.33 23.86 -6.50
N ASP A 92 13.81 23.29 -5.40
CA ASP A 92 15.19 22.80 -5.26
C ASP A 92 15.43 21.58 -6.15
N LEU A 93 14.36 20.87 -6.55
CA LEU A 93 14.38 19.71 -7.43
C LEU A 93 14.32 20.08 -8.92
N ILE A 94 14.21 21.37 -9.25
CA ILE A 94 14.14 21.83 -10.65
C ILE A 94 15.55 21.95 -11.20
N GLY A 95 15.87 21.11 -12.18
CA GLY A 95 17.12 21.16 -12.90
C GLY A 95 17.09 20.21 -14.09
N LYS A 96 17.79 20.57 -15.16
CA LYS A 96 17.96 19.71 -16.34
C LYS A 96 19.39 19.19 -16.34
N ASP A 97 19.55 17.87 -16.36
CA ASP A 97 20.85 17.19 -16.42
C ASP A 97 21.81 17.59 -15.29
N VAL A 98 21.28 17.90 -14.11
CA VAL A 98 22.03 18.33 -12.92
C VAL A 98 21.63 17.55 -11.68
N VAL A 99 22.55 17.51 -10.71
CA VAL A 99 22.26 16.99 -9.36
C VAL A 99 21.66 18.12 -8.53
N CYS A 100 20.41 17.92 -8.12
CA CYS A 100 19.70 18.81 -7.21
C CYS A 100 19.92 18.38 -5.75
N LEU A 101 20.24 19.35 -4.88
CA LEU A 101 20.28 19.11 -3.44
C LEU A 101 18.88 19.37 -2.87
N TYR A 102 18.31 18.36 -2.22
CA TYR A 102 16.98 18.45 -1.62
C TYR A 102 17.05 18.34 -0.10
N GLN A 103 16.46 19.31 0.60
CA GLN A 103 16.40 19.30 2.06
C GLN A 103 15.10 18.65 2.55
N THR A 104 15.21 17.58 3.33
CA THR A 104 14.07 16.86 3.90
C THR A 104 13.52 17.48 5.19
N LEU A 105 14.06 18.62 5.64
CA LEU A 105 13.56 19.37 6.79
C LEU A 105 12.26 20.07 6.39
N GLY A 106 11.15 19.65 6.99
CA GLY A 106 9.85 20.27 6.78
C GLY A 106 9.75 21.60 7.53
N ASN A 107 8.97 22.53 6.99
CA ASN A 107 8.57 23.74 7.69
C ASN A 107 7.39 23.42 8.63
N PRO A 108 7.50 23.61 9.95
CA PRO A 108 6.41 23.31 10.90
C PRO A 108 5.10 24.05 10.63
N LEU A 109 5.14 25.17 9.89
CA LEU A 109 3.97 25.97 9.54
C LEU A 109 3.38 25.61 8.16
N SER A 110 4.07 24.78 7.39
CA SER A 110 3.63 24.36 6.07
C SER A 110 2.67 23.18 6.17
N LYS A 111 1.74 23.12 5.20
CA LYS A 111 0.84 21.97 4.99
C LYS A 111 1.36 21.01 3.92
N LEU A 112 2.53 21.32 3.34
CA LEU A 112 3.20 20.47 2.36
C LEU A 112 3.97 19.36 3.07
N SER A 113 4.39 18.35 2.30
CA SER A 113 5.11 17.19 2.80
C SER A 113 6.51 17.13 2.21
N THR A 114 7.46 16.61 2.98
CA THR A 114 8.81 16.31 2.47
C THR A 114 8.88 14.90 1.88
N LEU A 115 9.81 14.67 0.96
CA LEU A 115 10.09 13.33 0.44
C LEU A 115 10.73 12.44 1.52
N ASN A 116 10.40 11.15 1.53
CA ASN A 116 10.99 10.17 2.43
C ASN A 116 12.34 9.66 1.89
N ASN A 117 13.43 9.92 2.60
CA ASN A 117 14.78 9.57 2.16
C ASN A 117 15.11 8.08 2.16
N MET A 118 14.20 7.20 2.59
CA MET A 118 14.36 5.76 2.52
C MET A 118 13.77 5.15 1.23
N HIS A 119 13.09 5.95 0.41
CA HIS A 119 12.68 5.56 -0.94
C HIS A 119 13.84 5.71 -1.91
N SER A 120 13.98 4.75 -2.82
CA SER A 120 15.10 4.75 -3.76
C SER A 120 14.82 5.49 -5.05
N HIS A 121 13.55 5.66 -5.43
CA HIS A 121 13.13 6.33 -6.66
C HIS A 121 11.84 7.11 -6.44
N PHE A 122 11.63 8.16 -7.22
CA PHE A 122 10.43 8.99 -7.18
C PHE A 122 9.87 9.23 -8.59
N LEU A 123 8.55 9.16 -8.70
CA LEU A 123 7.78 9.57 -9.88
C LEU A 123 6.81 10.68 -9.45
N MET A 124 7.16 11.93 -9.74
CA MET A 124 6.37 13.08 -9.28
C MET A 124 5.23 13.35 -10.27
N ALA A 125 3.99 13.25 -9.79
CA ALA A 125 2.79 13.45 -10.61
C ALA A 125 2.39 14.93 -10.60
N ASP A 126 2.56 15.61 -11.73
CA ASP A 126 2.20 17.02 -11.87
C ASP A 126 0.87 17.19 -12.61
N ASP A 127 -0.05 17.95 -12.02
CA ASP A 127 -1.32 18.39 -12.62
C ASP A 127 -1.45 19.93 -12.62
N GLY A 128 -0.38 20.65 -12.29
CA GLY A 128 -0.34 22.10 -12.18
C GLY A 128 -0.99 22.66 -10.90
N THR A 129 -1.53 21.82 -10.01
CA THR A 129 -2.13 22.28 -8.75
C THR A 129 -1.10 22.31 -7.62
N VAL A 130 -1.42 23.04 -6.54
CA VAL A 130 -0.58 23.16 -5.34
C VAL A 130 -1.37 22.66 -4.13
N GLY A 131 -0.73 21.82 -3.31
CA GLY A 131 -1.29 21.32 -2.05
C GLY A 131 -2.45 20.33 -2.21
N LYS A 132 -2.67 19.77 -3.40
CA LYS A 132 -3.75 18.80 -3.65
C LYS A 132 -3.20 17.39 -3.81
N TYR A 133 -3.93 16.45 -3.22
CA TYR A 133 -3.73 15.01 -3.34
C TYR A 133 -4.73 14.41 -4.34
N GLY A 134 -4.43 13.22 -4.86
CA GLY A 134 -5.34 12.37 -5.63
C GLY A 134 -5.03 12.28 -7.12
N ASN A 135 -4.24 13.22 -7.68
CA ASN A 135 -3.85 13.21 -9.09
C ASN A 135 -2.84 12.09 -9.40
N GLU A 136 -1.98 11.76 -8.45
CA GLU A 136 -0.99 10.70 -8.50
C GLU A 136 -1.61 9.31 -8.61
N MET A 137 -2.85 9.13 -8.13
CA MET A 137 -3.52 7.83 -8.11
C MET A 137 -3.77 7.27 -9.52
N MET A 138 -4.03 8.13 -10.50
CA MET A 138 -4.20 7.69 -11.90
C MET A 138 -2.87 7.17 -12.45
N LEU A 139 -1.77 7.90 -12.23
CA LEU A 139 -0.42 7.50 -12.64
C LEU A 139 -0.03 6.17 -11.98
N ARG A 140 -0.25 6.06 -10.68
CA ARG A 140 0.03 4.84 -9.88
C ARG A 140 -0.73 3.63 -10.43
N ARG A 141 -2.03 3.74 -10.67
CA ARG A 141 -2.86 2.64 -11.23
C ARG A 141 -2.41 2.24 -12.62
N ASN A 142 -2.10 3.21 -13.48
CA ASN A 142 -1.62 2.93 -14.83
C ASN A 142 -0.26 2.23 -14.80
N LEU A 143 0.63 2.62 -13.89
CA LEU A 143 1.92 1.95 -13.69
C LEU A 143 1.73 0.52 -13.18
N GLU A 144 0.90 0.31 -12.16
CA GLU A 144 0.59 -1.02 -11.62
C GLU A 144 0.01 -1.95 -12.70
N LYS A 145 -0.97 -1.45 -13.46
CA LYS A 145 -1.54 -2.18 -14.60
C LYS A 145 -0.49 -2.44 -15.67
N TYR A 146 0.37 -1.48 -15.99
CA TYR A 146 1.44 -1.70 -16.97
C TYR A 146 2.40 -2.80 -16.50
N LEU A 147 2.83 -2.75 -15.24
CA LEU A 147 3.70 -3.74 -14.62
C LEU A 147 3.05 -5.12 -14.64
N SER A 148 1.74 -5.22 -14.39
CA SER A 148 1.03 -6.49 -14.40
C SER A 148 0.99 -7.19 -15.77
N HIS A 149 1.26 -6.48 -16.86
CA HIS A 149 1.36 -7.05 -18.20
C HIS A 149 2.80 -7.39 -18.59
N GLN A 150 3.80 -7.02 -17.78
CA GLN A 150 5.20 -7.33 -18.06
C GLN A 150 5.48 -8.80 -17.77
N LYS A 151 6.18 -9.46 -18.70
CA LYS A 151 6.50 -10.88 -18.57
C LYS A 151 7.67 -11.08 -17.60
N ILE A 152 7.44 -11.79 -16.50
CA ILE A 152 8.50 -12.13 -15.54
C ILE A 152 9.43 -13.20 -16.15
N HIS A 153 8.85 -14.21 -16.80
CA HIS A 153 9.57 -15.34 -17.40
C HIS A 153 8.99 -15.67 -18.78
N THR A 154 9.87 -15.87 -19.75
CA THR A 154 9.53 -16.21 -21.15
C THR A 154 8.75 -17.53 -21.29
N ARG A 155 8.78 -18.40 -20.27
CA ARG A 155 8.21 -19.76 -20.33
C ARG A 155 6.84 -19.94 -19.68
N MET A 156 6.38 -19.02 -18.82
CA MET A 156 5.14 -19.21 -18.06
C MET A 156 4.00 -18.24 -18.40
N GLY A 157 4.23 -17.26 -19.29
CA GLY A 157 3.17 -16.34 -19.74
C GLY A 157 2.52 -15.46 -18.66
N GLN A 158 2.95 -15.57 -17.41
CA GLN A 158 2.41 -14.83 -16.27
C GLN A 158 3.03 -13.44 -16.18
N GLY A 159 2.15 -12.45 -16.02
CA GLY A 159 2.54 -11.07 -15.77
C GLY A 159 3.01 -10.85 -14.33
N VAL A 160 3.56 -9.67 -14.02
CA VAL A 160 3.98 -9.33 -12.64
C VAL A 160 2.76 -9.27 -11.71
N PRO A 161 2.65 -10.11 -10.66
CA PRO A 161 1.57 -9.99 -9.70
C PRO A 161 1.64 -8.65 -8.96
N VAL A 162 0.48 -8.04 -8.74
CA VAL A 162 0.32 -6.83 -7.92
C VAL A 162 -0.50 -7.22 -6.70
N VAL A 163 -0.07 -6.76 -5.52
CA VAL A 163 -0.80 -6.96 -4.25
C VAL A 163 -0.95 -5.60 -3.57
N GLY A 164 -2.17 -5.26 -3.17
CA GLY A 164 -2.47 -4.10 -2.34
C GLY A 164 -2.21 -4.39 -0.86
N LEU A 165 -1.64 -3.44 -0.15
CA LEU A 165 -1.43 -3.49 1.30
C LEU A 165 -2.09 -2.28 1.93
N VAL A 166 -2.97 -2.47 2.92
CA VAL A 166 -3.67 -1.38 3.61
C VAL A 166 -3.27 -1.32 5.08
N VAL A 167 -2.81 -0.16 5.53
CA VAL A 167 -2.45 0.14 6.92
C VAL A 167 -3.10 1.45 7.32
N GLU A 168 -3.96 1.42 8.34
CA GLU A 168 -4.82 2.54 8.73
C GLU A 168 -5.69 2.99 7.54
N GLY A 169 -5.52 4.19 7.02
CA GLY A 169 -6.20 4.66 5.82
C GLY A 169 -7.20 5.77 6.09
N ASP A 170 -7.13 6.78 5.21
CA ASP A 170 -8.15 7.79 5.08
C ASP A 170 -9.37 7.29 4.28
N ALA A 171 -10.34 8.17 4.04
CA ALA A 171 -11.54 7.81 3.29
C ALA A 171 -11.25 7.40 1.84
N ASN A 172 -10.13 7.84 1.26
CA ASN A 172 -9.75 7.55 -0.13
C ASN A 172 -9.24 6.12 -0.33
N VAL A 173 -8.80 5.47 0.75
CA VAL A 173 -8.38 4.06 0.72
C VAL A 173 -9.56 3.14 0.34
N ILE A 174 -10.78 3.41 0.81
CA ILE A 174 -11.94 2.55 0.54
C ILE A 174 -12.28 2.48 -0.95
N PRO A 175 -12.50 3.59 -1.68
CA PRO A 175 -12.72 3.54 -3.12
C PRO A 175 -11.50 2.98 -3.86
N MET A 176 -10.27 3.15 -3.36
CA MET A 176 -9.09 2.49 -3.95
C MET A 176 -9.18 0.97 -3.85
N VAL A 177 -9.51 0.42 -2.68
CA VAL A 177 -9.70 -1.03 -2.50
C VAL A 177 -10.83 -1.55 -3.38
N TRP A 178 -11.94 -0.80 -3.49
CA TRP A 178 -13.04 -1.12 -4.39
C TRP A 178 -12.61 -1.25 -5.85
N GLU A 179 -11.76 -0.33 -6.31
CA GLU A 179 -11.20 -0.38 -7.66
C GLU A 179 -10.31 -1.61 -7.85
N TYR A 180 -9.49 -1.98 -6.86
CA TYR A 180 -8.63 -3.16 -6.92
C TYR A 180 -9.42 -4.45 -7.05
N VAL A 181 -10.43 -4.65 -6.21
CA VAL A 181 -11.19 -5.91 -6.19
C VAL A 181 -12.07 -6.09 -7.43
N ARG A 182 -12.54 -5.01 -8.06
CA ARG A 182 -13.38 -5.07 -9.27
C ARG A 182 -12.59 -5.18 -10.57
N THR A 183 -11.26 -5.08 -10.53
CA THR A 183 -10.43 -5.27 -11.72
C THR A 183 -10.52 -6.72 -12.22
N SER A 184 -10.15 -6.94 -13.49
CA SER A 184 -10.09 -8.28 -14.08
C SER A 184 -8.69 -8.55 -14.62
N PRO A 185 -7.91 -9.48 -14.03
CA PRO A 185 -8.20 -10.19 -12.77
C PRO A 185 -8.16 -9.25 -11.55
N PRO A 186 -8.88 -9.57 -10.45
CA PRO A 186 -8.84 -8.77 -9.21
C PRO A 186 -7.43 -8.65 -8.63
N VAL A 187 -7.11 -7.48 -8.08
CA VAL A 187 -5.88 -7.27 -7.31
C VAL A 187 -6.13 -7.70 -5.85
N PRO A 188 -5.41 -8.70 -5.32
CA PRO A 188 -5.56 -9.11 -3.93
C PRO A 188 -5.12 -7.99 -2.98
N VAL A 189 -5.88 -7.79 -1.88
CA VAL A 189 -5.61 -6.76 -0.88
C VAL A 189 -5.44 -7.38 0.50
N VAL A 190 -4.31 -7.08 1.15
CA VAL A 190 -4.02 -7.46 2.54
C VAL A 190 -4.26 -6.25 3.43
N VAL A 191 -5.15 -6.40 4.42
CA VAL A 191 -5.52 -5.33 5.37
C VAL A 191 -4.91 -5.63 6.74
N TYR A 192 -4.16 -4.68 7.30
CA TYR A 192 -3.63 -4.76 8.66
C TYR A 192 -4.69 -4.28 9.66
N GLU A 193 -5.45 -5.21 10.21
CA GLU A 193 -6.40 -4.94 11.30
C GLU A 193 -5.68 -4.44 12.57
N GLY A 194 -6.37 -3.59 13.33
CA GLY A 194 -5.89 -2.97 14.55
C GLY A 194 -5.02 -1.74 14.30
N THR A 195 -5.08 -1.20 13.07
CA THR A 195 -4.33 -0.01 12.66
C THR A 195 -5.20 1.24 12.61
N GLY A 196 -6.52 1.11 12.73
CA GLY A 196 -7.47 2.21 12.78
C GLY A 196 -8.13 2.53 11.44
N ARG A 197 -9.13 3.43 11.51
CA ARG A 197 -9.83 4.07 10.38
C ARG A 197 -10.22 3.09 9.26
N ALA A 198 -9.82 3.34 8.00
CA ALA A 198 -10.31 2.56 6.87
C ALA A 198 -9.97 1.07 6.97
N ALA A 199 -8.77 0.71 7.44
CA ALA A 199 -8.32 -0.67 7.60
C ALA A 199 -9.24 -1.45 8.55
N ASP A 200 -9.59 -0.85 9.70
CA ASP A 200 -10.46 -1.52 10.67
C ASP A 200 -11.90 -1.61 10.18
N ILE A 201 -12.39 -0.60 9.44
CA ILE A 201 -13.70 -0.67 8.78
C ILE A 201 -13.72 -1.81 7.75
N LEU A 202 -12.70 -1.92 6.90
CA LEU A 202 -12.58 -2.98 5.90
C LEU A 202 -12.48 -4.36 6.56
N ALA A 203 -11.64 -4.51 7.59
CA ALA A 203 -11.47 -5.76 8.32
C ALA A 203 -12.74 -6.16 9.08
N PHE A 204 -13.40 -5.22 9.75
CA PHE A 204 -14.66 -5.44 10.44
C PHE A 204 -15.73 -5.89 9.44
N THR A 205 -15.89 -5.16 8.34
CA THR A 205 -16.86 -5.52 7.29
C THR A 205 -16.59 -6.93 6.78
N HIS A 206 -15.33 -7.22 6.43
CA HIS A 206 -14.92 -8.54 5.95
C HIS A 206 -15.35 -9.67 6.89
N LYS A 207 -15.11 -9.51 8.20
CA LYS A 207 -15.50 -10.50 9.22
C LYS A 207 -17.01 -10.67 9.37
N HIS A 208 -17.79 -9.62 9.12
CA HIS A 208 -19.23 -9.61 9.39
C HIS A 208 -20.09 -9.91 8.16
N THR A 209 -19.51 -9.92 6.95
CA THR A 209 -20.20 -10.33 5.73
C THR A 209 -19.64 -11.60 5.10
N GLY A 210 -18.56 -12.18 5.63
CA GLY A 210 -18.03 -13.48 5.21
C GLY A 210 -18.81 -14.72 5.70
N ASP A 211 -19.72 -14.56 6.68
CA ASP A 211 -20.61 -15.64 7.17
C ASP A 211 -21.95 -15.65 6.41
N THR A 212 -21.91 -15.94 5.10
CA THR A 212 -23.10 -16.22 4.27
C THR A 212 -23.73 -17.60 4.55
N GLY A 213 -23.79 -17.99 5.82
CA GLY A 213 -24.09 -19.36 6.22
C GLY A 213 -24.93 -19.57 7.47
N GLN A 214 -25.62 -18.56 8.02
CA GLN A 214 -26.86 -18.75 8.81
C GLN A 214 -27.38 -17.40 9.35
N GLN A 215 -28.68 -17.20 9.15
CA GLN A 215 -29.56 -16.16 9.71
C GLN A 215 -28.93 -15.17 10.71
N ARG A 216 -28.77 -13.91 10.31
CA ARG A 216 -28.76 -12.77 11.24
C ARG A 216 -29.79 -11.74 10.80
N SER A 217 -30.40 -11.08 11.80
CA SER A 217 -31.57 -10.22 11.64
C SER A 217 -31.31 -9.05 10.70
N VAL A 218 -32.29 -8.76 9.83
CA VAL A 218 -32.32 -7.60 8.91
C VAL A 218 -32.01 -6.27 9.66
N SER A 219 -32.29 -6.22 10.96
CA SER A 219 -31.96 -5.12 11.88
C SER A 219 -30.45 -4.83 12.00
N ALA A 220 -29.59 -5.84 12.06
CA ALA A 220 -28.14 -5.65 12.20
C ALA A 220 -27.51 -5.14 10.88
N GLN A 221 -27.97 -5.65 9.73
CA GLN A 221 -27.55 -5.17 8.42
C GLN A 221 -28.01 -3.73 8.15
N HIS A 222 -29.24 -3.39 8.54
CA HIS A 222 -29.77 -2.04 8.42
C HIS A 222 -29.05 -1.05 9.35
N SER A 223 -28.79 -1.43 10.60
CA SER A 223 -28.00 -0.62 11.55
C SER A 223 -26.55 -0.44 11.09
N PHE A 224 -25.98 -1.45 10.43
CA PHE A 224 -24.63 -1.40 9.85
C PHE A 224 -24.53 -0.49 8.62
N LEU A 225 -25.51 -0.56 7.71
CA LEU A 225 -25.62 0.38 6.59
C LEU A 225 -25.81 1.82 7.08
N LEU A 226 -26.61 2.01 8.14
CA LEU A 226 -26.76 3.30 8.81
C LEU A 226 -25.45 3.75 9.47
N PHE A 227 -24.69 2.86 10.10
CA PHE A 227 -23.36 3.16 10.67
C PHE A 227 -22.36 3.58 9.58
N LEU A 228 -22.23 2.82 8.49
CA LEU A 228 -21.39 3.19 7.36
C LEU A 228 -21.82 4.52 6.74
N ARG A 229 -23.13 4.77 6.63
CA ARG A 229 -23.69 6.02 6.09
C ARG A 229 -23.49 7.21 7.04
N CYS A 230 -23.57 7.01 8.36
CA CYS A 230 -23.28 8.02 9.38
C CYS A 230 -21.78 8.32 9.52
N CYS A 231 -20.91 7.32 9.40
CA CYS A 231 -19.47 7.49 9.50
C CYS A 231 -18.84 8.10 8.24
N LEU A 232 -19.42 7.84 7.06
CA LEU A 232 -18.82 8.21 5.77
C LEU A 232 -19.60 9.26 4.98
N ASN A 233 -20.76 9.73 5.46
CA ASN A 233 -21.62 10.78 4.89
C ASN A 233 -21.93 10.68 3.38
N TRP A 234 -21.69 9.52 2.75
CA TRP A 234 -21.75 9.32 1.30
C TRP A 234 -22.31 7.92 1.00
N GLY A 235 -23.52 7.86 0.42
CA GLY A 235 -24.27 6.61 0.20
C GLY A 235 -23.65 5.63 -0.80
N GLU A 236 -22.81 6.10 -1.73
CA GLU A 236 -22.10 5.24 -2.69
C GLU A 236 -20.98 4.40 -2.03
N VAL A 237 -20.32 4.93 -1.01
CA VAL A 237 -19.17 4.26 -0.36
C VAL A 237 -19.63 3.02 0.42
N ALA A 238 -20.84 3.05 0.98
CA ALA A 238 -21.43 1.90 1.69
C ALA A 238 -21.71 0.70 0.77
N ASN A 239 -22.11 0.94 -0.48
CA ASN A 239 -22.34 -0.12 -1.47
C ASN A 239 -21.03 -0.74 -1.96
N ASN A 240 -19.98 0.07 -2.12
CA ASN A 240 -18.65 -0.39 -2.51
C ASN A 240 -18.02 -1.30 -1.43
N ILE A 241 -18.26 -1.02 -0.15
CA ILE A 241 -17.77 -1.84 0.98
C ILE A 241 -18.40 -3.24 0.98
N LEU A 242 -19.70 -3.36 0.71
CA LEU A 242 -20.40 -4.66 0.66
C LEU A 242 -19.88 -5.56 -0.48
N ALA A 243 -19.62 -4.97 -1.64
CA ALA A 243 -19.11 -5.71 -2.77
C ALA A 243 -17.59 -6.01 -2.65
N CYS A 244 -16.82 -5.18 -1.92
CA CYS A 244 -15.45 -5.51 -1.52
C CYS A 244 -15.36 -6.83 -0.73
N VAL A 245 -16.32 -7.13 0.15
CA VAL A 245 -16.25 -8.34 0.99
C VAL A 245 -16.49 -9.64 0.23
N SER A 246 -17.27 -9.61 -0.84
CA SER A 246 -17.51 -10.82 -1.65
C SER A 246 -16.25 -11.40 -2.32
N LEU A 247 -15.13 -10.65 -2.34
CA LEU A 247 -13.92 -10.97 -3.11
C LEU A 247 -12.63 -11.12 -2.28
N PHE A 248 -12.69 -10.96 -0.95
CA PHE A 248 -11.48 -11.13 -0.12
C PHE A 248 -11.16 -12.62 0.11
N GLN A 249 -9.93 -13.01 -0.20
CA GLN A 249 -9.32 -14.23 0.33
C GLN A 249 -8.37 -13.90 1.48
N ARG A 250 -8.50 -14.68 2.55
CA ARG A 250 -7.94 -14.51 3.90
C ARG A 250 -6.41 -14.53 3.90
N ALA A 251 -5.76 -13.51 4.46
CA ALA A 251 -4.36 -13.58 4.88
C ALA A 251 -4.29 -13.28 6.38
N VAL A 252 -4.26 -14.34 7.21
CA VAL A 252 -3.98 -14.24 8.64
C VAL A 252 -2.55 -14.72 8.85
N PRO A 253 -1.66 -13.94 9.49
CA PRO A 253 -0.40 -14.50 9.97
C PRO A 253 -0.71 -15.48 11.11
N SER A 254 -0.52 -16.78 10.84
CA SER A 254 -0.62 -17.84 11.84
C SER A 254 0.41 -17.60 12.94
N ASN A 255 -0.07 -17.43 14.15
CA ASN A 255 0.74 -17.15 15.32
C ASN A 255 0.70 -18.37 16.24
N GLU A 256 1.30 -19.48 15.81
CA GLU A 256 1.54 -20.63 16.68
C GLU A 256 2.97 -21.15 16.46
N GLY A 257 3.73 -21.12 17.55
CA GLY A 257 5.02 -21.79 17.62
C GLY A 257 4.79 -23.30 17.63
N GLY A 258 5.32 -23.97 16.62
CA GLY A 258 5.50 -25.41 16.57
C GLY A 258 6.81 -25.67 15.87
N GLY A 259 7.77 -26.25 16.58
CA GLY A 259 9.09 -26.54 16.05
C GLY A 259 9.01 -27.46 14.83
N PHE A 260 9.83 -27.17 13.82
CA PHE A 260 10.11 -28.14 12.77
C PHE A 260 10.97 -29.26 13.37
N SER A 261 10.39 -30.43 13.62
CA SER A 261 11.14 -31.67 13.52
C SER A 261 11.09 -32.16 12.08
N ASN A 262 12.26 -32.50 11.55
CA ASN A 262 12.41 -33.30 10.35
C ASN A 262 11.56 -34.59 10.48
N ASP A 263 10.80 -34.92 9.45
CA ASP A 263 11.05 -36.12 8.66
C ASP A 263 9.95 -36.28 7.60
N SER A 264 10.41 -36.61 6.39
CA SER A 264 9.86 -37.68 5.56
C SER A 264 10.28 -37.44 4.11
N LYS A 265 11.46 -37.98 3.80
CA LYS A 265 11.65 -38.72 2.55
C LYS A 265 10.52 -39.75 2.46
N HIS A 266 9.84 -39.86 1.32
CA HIS A 266 9.77 -41.09 0.53
C HIS A 266 8.74 -41.01 -0.62
N VAL A 267 9.26 -41.39 -1.79
CA VAL A 267 8.64 -41.85 -3.06
C VAL A 267 7.90 -40.80 -3.89
#